data_AF-A0A662ALC3-F1
#
_entry.id   AF-A0A662ALC3-F1
#
_cell.length_a   1.000
_cell.length_b   1.000
_cell.length_c   1.000
_cell.angle_alpha   90.00
_cell.angle_beta   90.00
_cell.angle_gamma   90.00
#
_symmetry.space_group_name_H-M   'P 1'
#
loop_
_entity.id
_entity.type
_entity.pdbx_description
1 polymer ?
#
loop_
_entity_poly.entity_id
_entity_poly.type
_entity_poly.pdbx_seq_one_letter_code
_entity_poly.pdbx_strand_id
1 'polypeptide(L)'
;KAVILGLELVGSKLAGFVKQAKKIAVDNKLLVHCWRGGMRSASMAWLFDTAGIQTTTLNGGYKSYRRHIKDSFAKNYKLIVLGGMTGSGKTEILKAMAEQGEQFIDLEKLAHHKGSAFGSLGQLEQYSTEQFENNLYEDWKKLDEGRIVWLEDESQAIGSVRLPEELYIRIRKSPVLKVNLPKSERINWLVKDYGSFDKEKLKSAVLRIQKRLGGLRAKEAIQSIEMNDFHKVADITLEYYDKAYNYGLKMREENSVFDIDLNKIMPDENAKKIIAHYPLLSI
;
A
#
# COMPACT_ATOMS: atom_id res chain seq x y z
N LYS A 1 17.79 6.11 43.42
CA LYS A 1 18.94 5.45 42.76
C LYS A 1 18.78 5.38 41.24
N ALA A 2 17.71 4.82 40.68
CA ALA A 2 17.51 4.73 39.22
C ALA A 2 17.41 6.10 38.50
N VAL A 3 16.71 7.09 39.08
CA VAL A 3 16.56 8.42 38.47
C VAL A 3 17.90 9.16 38.35
N ILE A 4 18.70 9.15 39.42
CA ILE A 4 20.01 9.81 39.46
C ILE A 4 20.96 9.19 38.41
N LEU A 5 21.06 7.86 38.38
CA LEU A 5 21.85 7.15 37.36
C LEU A 5 21.36 7.47 35.94
N GLY A 6 20.05 7.56 35.73
CA GLY A 6 19.48 7.97 34.44
C GLY A 6 19.92 9.37 34.00
N LEU A 7 19.95 10.33 34.93
CA LEU A 7 20.44 11.69 34.67
C LEU A 7 21.94 11.71 34.38
N GLU A 8 22.75 10.94 35.12
CA GLU A 8 24.19 10.80 34.87
C GLU A 8 24.48 10.23 33.47
N LEU A 9 23.72 9.22 33.06
CA LEU A 9 23.87 8.58 31.74
C LEU A 9 23.39 9.46 30.57
N VAL A 10 22.38 10.30 30.79
CA VAL A 10 21.79 11.16 29.75
C VAL A 10 22.44 12.53 29.67
N GLY A 11 23.01 13.05 30.77
CA GLY A 11 23.52 14.42 30.86
C GLY A 11 24.47 14.80 29.73
N SER A 12 25.44 13.92 29.41
CA SER A 12 26.40 14.12 28.32
C SER A 12 25.76 14.12 26.92
N LYS A 13 24.53 13.62 26.77
CA LYS A 13 23.79 13.53 25.50
C LYS A 13 22.84 14.70 25.25
N LEU A 14 22.46 15.45 26.29
CA LEU A 14 21.43 16.50 26.21
C LEU A 14 21.76 17.57 25.16
N ALA A 15 22.99 18.07 25.13
CA ALA A 15 23.43 19.05 24.15
C ALA A 15 23.36 18.49 22.71
N GLY A 16 23.62 17.19 22.53
CA GLY A 16 23.48 16.50 21.26
C GLY A 16 22.03 16.46 20.76
N PHE A 17 21.08 16.15 21.65
CA PHE A 17 19.66 16.17 21.32
C PHE A 17 19.18 17.55 20.91
N VAL A 18 19.60 18.61 21.61
CA VAL A 18 19.26 20.00 21.24
C VAL A 18 19.81 20.36 19.87
N LYS A 19 21.07 20.00 19.56
CA LYS A 19 21.67 20.25 18.23
C LYS A 19 20.90 19.54 17.12
N GLN A 20 20.42 18.32 17.36
CA GLN A 20 19.58 17.60 16.40
C GLN A 20 18.21 18.26 16.24
N ALA A 21 17.56 18.62 17.36
CA ALA A 21 16.28 19.30 17.38
C ALA A 21 16.31 20.61 16.56
N LYS A 22 17.34 21.44 16.72
CA LYS A 22 17.50 22.69 15.94
C LYS A 22 17.61 22.47 14.43
N LYS A 23 18.13 21.32 13.98
CA LYS A 23 18.26 21.01 12.54
C LYS A 23 16.94 20.63 11.89
N ILE A 24 15.99 20.11 12.67
CA ILE A 24 14.70 19.62 12.17
C ILE A 24 13.53 20.55 12.52
N ALA A 25 13.76 21.54 13.39
CA ALA A 25 12.75 22.54 13.74
C ALA A 25 12.38 23.37 12.52
N VAL A 26 11.07 23.52 12.29
CA VAL A 26 10.52 24.39 11.23
C VAL A 26 10.00 25.65 11.92
N ASP A 27 10.45 26.82 11.47
CA ASP A 27 10.13 28.11 12.10
C ASP A 27 10.40 28.12 13.62
N ASN A 28 11.49 27.46 14.03
CA ASN A 28 11.88 27.27 15.42
C ASN A 28 10.82 26.57 16.29
N LYS A 29 9.95 25.74 15.67
CA LYS A 29 8.91 24.97 16.33
C LYS A 29 9.14 23.47 16.20
N LEU A 30 8.73 22.71 17.21
CA LEU A 30 8.74 21.24 17.21
C LEU A 30 7.51 20.62 17.85
N LEU A 31 6.94 19.62 17.19
CA LEU A 31 6.02 18.67 17.82
C LEU A 31 6.82 17.48 18.36
N VAL A 32 6.78 17.26 19.67
CA VAL A 32 7.48 16.15 20.34
C VAL A 32 6.46 15.10 20.78
N HIS A 33 6.71 13.84 20.46
CA HIS A 33 5.85 12.76 20.90
C HIS A 33 6.65 11.55 21.38
N CYS A 34 6.02 10.74 22.23
CA CYS A 34 6.42 9.36 22.47
C CYS A 34 5.19 8.47 22.25
N TRP A 35 5.33 7.15 22.43
CA TRP A 35 4.25 6.21 22.14
C TRP A 35 2.93 6.52 22.88
N ARG A 36 2.98 6.90 24.16
CA ARG A 36 1.79 7.15 25.01
C ARG A 36 1.70 8.57 25.56
N GLY A 37 2.59 9.46 25.12
CA GLY A 37 2.75 10.78 25.73
C GLY A 37 3.30 10.71 27.16
N GLY A 38 3.07 11.77 27.92
CA GLY A 38 3.50 11.89 29.33
C GLY A 38 4.98 12.26 29.47
N MET A 39 5.62 11.79 30.55
CA MET A 39 6.94 12.30 30.98
C MET A 39 8.04 12.16 29.92
N ARG A 40 8.06 11.08 29.13
CA ARG A 40 9.12 10.88 28.11
C ARG A 40 9.14 11.99 27.06
N SER A 41 7.97 12.33 26.49
CA SER A 41 7.88 13.44 25.54
C SER A 41 7.99 14.80 26.25
N ALA A 42 7.45 14.92 27.46
CA ALA A 42 7.49 16.17 28.21
C ALA A 42 8.92 16.58 28.64
N SER A 43 9.76 15.63 29.05
CA SER A 43 11.15 15.90 29.41
C SER A 43 11.98 16.38 28.22
N MET A 44 11.75 15.81 27.03
CA MET A 44 12.42 16.25 25.81
C MET A 44 11.90 17.61 25.33
N ALA A 45 10.58 17.83 25.39
CA ALA A 45 9.96 19.12 25.10
C ALA A 45 10.53 20.22 26.02
N TRP A 46 10.58 19.99 27.33
CA TRP A 46 11.20 20.90 28.30
C TRP A 46 12.65 21.23 27.98
N LEU A 47 13.47 20.23 27.61
CA LEU A 47 14.85 20.44 27.21
C LEU A 47 14.96 21.35 25.98
N PHE A 48 14.12 21.12 24.98
CA PHE A 48 14.12 21.89 23.74
C PHE A 48 13.58 23.31 23.93
N ASP A 49 12.52 23.48 24.72
CA ASP A 49 12.00 24.79 25.15
C ASP A 49 13.09 25.59 25.88
N THR A 50 13.79 24.96 26.82
CA THR A 50 14.90 25.58 27.57
C THR A 50 16.02 26.04 26.62
N ALA A 51 16.22 25.34 25.51
CA ALA A 51 17.20 25.69 24.48
C ALA A 51 16.69 26.69 23.42
N GLY A 52 15.49 27.25 23.64
CA GLY A 52 14.88 28.29 22.82
C GLY A 52 14.07 27.80 21.63
N ILE A 53 13.71 26.51 21.55
CA ILE A 53 12.85 25.96 20.49
C ILE A 53 11.43 25.88 21.02
N GLN A 54 10.44 26.44 20.34
CA GLN A 54 9.05 26.36 20.78
C GLN A 54 8.52 24.94 20.57
N THR A 55 8.23 24.21 21.65
CA THR A 55 7.73 22.84 21.57
C THR A 55 6.27 22.69 21.93
N THR A 56 5.65 21.67 21.36
CA THR A 56 4.33 21.19 21.75
C THR A 56 4.41 19.67 21.87
N THR A 57 3.64 19.09 22.78
CA THR A 57 3.58 17.62 22.91
C THR A 57 2.27 17.08 22.38
N LEU A 58 2.33 15.91 21.74
CA LEU A 58 1.13 15.20 21.30
C LEU A 58 0.40 14.58 22.51
N ASN A 59 -0.78 15.09 22.84
CA ASN A 59 -1.61 14.55 23.91
C ASN A 59 -1.98 13.07 23.62
N GLY A 60 -1.85 12.20 24.62
CA GLY A 60 -1.99 10.74 24.49
C GLY A 60 -0.90 10.05 23.66
N GLY A 61 0.06 10.80 23.12
CA GLY A 61 1.15 10.31 22.29
C GLY A 61 0.70 9.72 20.95
N TYR A 62 1.66 9.06 20.28
CA TYR A 62 1.42 8.48 18.96
C TYR A 62 0.29 7.44 18.97
N LYS A 63 0.09 6.70 20.06
CA LYS A 63 -1.03 5.76 20.19
C LYS A 63 -2.38 6.46 20.02
N SER A 64 -2.54 7.66 20.56
CA SER A 64 -3.78 8.45 20.41
C SER A 64 -3.96 8.91 18.97
N TYR A 65 -2.90 9.42 18.35
CA TYR A 65 -2.93 9.83 16.93
C TYR A 65 -3.22 8.66 15.99
N ARG A 66 -2.59 7.50 16.21
CA ARG A 66 -2.85 6.28 15.45
C ARG A 66 -4.29 5.80 15.59
N ARG A 67 -4.91 5.94 16.78
CA ARG A 67 -6.34 5.66 16.96
C ARG A 67 -7.20 6.61 16.12
N HIS A 68 -6.93 7.91 16.19
CA HIS A 68 -7.61 8.92 15.36
C HIS A 68 -7.52 8.61 13.86
N ILE A 69 -6.34 8.17 13.39
CA ILE A 69 -6.15 7.69 12.01
C ILE A 69 -7.10 6.53 11.70
N LYS A 70 -7.11 5.49 12.53
CA LYS A 70 -7.96 4.31 12.32
C LYS A 70 -9.45 4.65 12.32
N ASP A 71 -9.88 5.51 13.24
CA ASP A 71 -11.26 5.97 13.34
C ASP A 71 -11.70 6.72 12.07
N SER A 72 -10.77 7.43 11.41
CA SER A 72 -11.07 8.12 10.14
C SER A 72 -11.41 7.18 8.98
N PHE A 73 -10.82 5.98 8.95
CA PHE A 73 -11.11 4.96 7.94
C PHE A 73 -12.46 4.26 8.18
N ALA A 74 -13.01 4.37 9.40
CA ALA A 74 -14.32 3.79 9.74
C ALA A 74 -15.51 4.64 9.24
N LYS A 75 -15.29 5.90 8.84
CA LYS A 75 -16.33 6.79 8.30
C LYS A 75 -16.95 6.26 7.00
N ASN A 76 -18.20 6.60 6.69
CA ASN A 76 -18.96 6.03 5.56
C ASN A 76 -18.60 6.61 4.16
N TYR A 77 -17.37 6.38 3.70
CA TYR A 77 -16.99 6.57 2.30
C TYR A 77 -17.68 5.56 1.36
N LYS A 78 -18.07 6.00 0.16
CA LYS A 78 -18.54 5.13 -0.92
C LYS A 78 -17.33 4.50 -1.63
N LEU A 79 -16.98 3.28 -1.27
CA LEU A 79 -15.80 2.61 -1.81
C LEU A 79 -16.20 1.71 -2.99
N ILE A 80 -15.44 1.76 -4.08
CA ILE A 80 -15.50 0.76 -5.16
C ILE A 80 -14.10 0.21 -5.38
N VAL A 81 -14.00 -1.11 -5.49
CA VAL A 81 -12.73 -1.80 -5.72
C VAL A 81 -12.60 -2.14 -7.20
N LEU A 82 -11.51 -1.72 -7.83
CA LEU A 82 -11.17 -2.21 -9.16
C LEU A 82 -10.42 -3.55 -9.02
N GLY A 83 -11.16 -4.62 -9.29
CA GLY A 83 -10.67 -5.99 -9.30
C GLY A 83 -10.14 -6.41 -10.66
N GLY A 84 -9.41 -7.51 -10.67
CA GLY A 84 -8.93 -8.16 -11.88
C GLY A 84 -7.65 -8.93 -11.62
N MET A 85 -7.42 -9.96 -12.44
CA MET A 85 -6.26 -10.83 -12.30
C MET A 85 -4.93 -10.08 -12.45
N THR A 86 -3.83 -10.70 -12.01
CA THR A 86 -2.49 -10.11 -12.13
C THR A 86 -2.14 -9.84 -13.59
N GLY A 87 -1.48 -8.70 -13.85
CA GLY A 87 -1.13 -8.26 -15.21
C GLY A 87 -2.24 -7.52 -15.96
N SER A 88 -3.37 -7.21 -15.34
CA SER A 88 -4.51 -6.55 -16.01
C SER A 88 -4.40 -5.01 -16.12
N GLY A 89 -3.26 -4.41 -15.74
CA GLY A 89 -3.05 -2.96 -15.85
C GLY A 89 -3.93 -2.08 -14.94
N LYS A 90 -4.47 -2.63 -13.85
CA LYS A 90 -5.45 -1.95 -12.96
C LYS A 90 -4.96 -0.62 -12.41
N THR A 91 -3.73 -0.59 -11.88
CA THR A 91 -3.13 0.62 -11.30
C THR A 91 -3.04 1.75 -12.32
N GLU A 92 -2.67 1.44 -13.57
CA GLU A 92 -2.58 2.45 -14.63
C GLU A 92 -3.96 2.94 -15.07
N ILE A 93 -4.96 2.06 -15.10
CA ILE A 93 -6.36 2.44 -15.32
C ILE A 93 -6.85 3.39 -14.21
N LEU A 94 -6.58 3.07 -12.95
CA LEU A 94 -6.98 3.91 -11.80
C LEU A 94 -6.31 5.28 -11.81
N LYS A 95 -5.03 5.36 -12.19
CA LYS A 95 -4.34 6.64 -12.40
C LYS A 95 -5.00 7.46 -13.51
N ALA A 96 -5.31 6.84 -14.66
CA ALA A 96 -6.02 7.51 -15.75
C ALA A 96 -7.44 7.96 -15.34
N MET A 97 -8.12 7.23 -14.44
CA MET A 97 -9.40 7.68 -13.86
C MET A 97 -9.21 8.89 -12.95
N ALA A 98 -8.14 8.91 -12.13
CA ALA A 98 -7.82 10.04 -11.27
C ALA A 98 -7.51 11.31 -12.09
N GLU A 99 -6.80 11.18 -13.21
CA GLU A 99 -6.56 12.27 -14.17
C GLU A 99 -7.87 12.80 -14.81
N GLN A 100 -8.90 11.95 -14.89
CA GLN A 100 -10.25 12.31 -15.34
C GLN A 100 -11.16 12.81 -14.20
N GLY A 101 -10.61 12.98 -12.99
CA GLY A 101 -11.27 13.62 -11.85
C GLY A 101 -11.87 12.66 -10.83
N GLU A 102 -11.77 11.33 -11.00
CA GLU A 102 -12.21 10.37 -9.99
C GLU A 102 -11.30 10.37 -8.75
N GLN A 103 -11.82 9.95 -7.59
CA GLN A 103 -10.99 9.84 -6.39
C GLN A 103 -10.36 8.45 -6.30
N PHE A 104 -9.04 8.38 -6.18
CA PHE A 104 -8.28 7.14 -6.13
C PHE A 104 -7.21 7.22 -5.03
N ILE A 105 -7.07 6.14 -4.26
CA ILE A 105 -5.96 5.95 -3.33
C ILE A 105 -5.06 4.84 -3.85
N ASP A 106 -3.83 5.21 -4.24
CA ASP A 106 -2.80 4.31 -4.76
C ASP A 106 -2.10 3.57 -3.61
N LEU A 107 -2.65 2.40 -3.24
CA LEU A 107 -2.18 1.62 -2.11
C LEU A 107 -0.81 1.01 -2.39
N GLU A 108 -0.57 0.55 -3.63
CA GLU A 108 0.74 0.03 -4.03
C GLU A 108 1.85 1.08 -3.91
N LYS A 109 1.59 2.32 -4.38
CA LYS A 109 2.53 3.44 -4.25
C LYS A 109 2.77 3.80 -2.80
N LEU A 110 1.74 3.90 -1.96
CA LEU A 110 1.90 4.20 -0.53
C LEU A 110 2.68 3.10 0.20
N ALA A 111 2.49 1.84 -0.21
CA ALA A 111 3.17 0.69 0.36
C ALA A 111 4.60 0.50 -0.16
N HIS A 112 4.99 1.17 -1.26
CA HIS A 112 6.18 0.85 -2.06
C HIS A 112 6.22 -0.63 -2.46
N HIS A 113 5.08 -1.18 -2.88
CA HIS A 113 4.99 -2.61 -3.20
C HIS A 113 3.75 -2.95 -4.05
N LYS A 114 3.95 -3.65 -5.17
CA LYS A 114 2.89 -4.01 -6.13
C LYS A 114 2.08 -5.28 -5.80
N GLY A 115 1.68 -5.45 -4.53
CA GLY A 115 0.76 -6.53 -4.10
C GLY A 115 1.16 -8.01 -4.33
N SER A 116 2.34 -8.31 -4.88
CA SER A 116 2.68 -9.66 -5.37
C SER A 116 4.05 -10.16 -4.88
N ALA A 117 4.37 -11.44 -5.11
CA ALA A 117 5.70 -11.93 -4.79
C ALA A 117 6.82 -11.28 -5.63
N PHE A 118 6.49 -10.57 -6.71
CA PHE A 118 7.42 -9.75 -7.49
C PHE A 118 7.32 -8.26 -7.11
N GLY A 119 6.41 -7.89 -6.21
CA GLY A 119 5.95 -6.52 -6.03
C GLY A 119 6.96 -5.55 -5.43
N SER A 120 8.06 -6.03 -4.84
CA SER A 120 9.15 -5.17 -4.38
C SER A 120 10.15 -4.80 -5.49
N LEU A 121 10.08 -5.43 -6.66
CA LEU A 121 11.00 -5.14 -7.75
C LEU A 121 10.77 -3.74 -8.31
N GLY A 122 11.85 -2.96 -8.37
CA GLY A 122 11.82 -1.57 -8.82
C GLY A 122 11.14 -0.60 -7.84
N GLN A 123 10.81 -1.04 -6.61
CA GLN A 123 10.21 -0.19 -5.59
C GLN A 123 11.25 0.32 -4.59
N LEU A 124 10.89 1.40 -3.90
CA LEU A 124 11.64 1.92 -2.75
C LEU A 124 11.50 0.97 -1.54
N GLU A 125 12.32 1.20 -0.52
CA GLU A 125 12.18 0.47 0.75
C GLU A 125 10.81 0.74 1.36
N GLN A 126 10.13 -0.33 1.81
CA GLN A 126 8.83 -0.20 2.45
C GLN A 126 8.97 0.51 3.80
N TYR A 127 8.01 1.37 4.09
CA TYR A 127 7.89 2.00 5.41
C TYR A 127 7.55 0.97 6.50
N SER A 128 7.65 1.40 7.76
CA SER A 128 6.95 0.68 8.84
C SER A 128 5.43 0.74 8.60
N THR A 129 4.68 -0.22 9.16
CA THR A 129 3.22 -0.19 9.07
C THR A 129 2.65 1.10 9.65
N GLU A 130 3.21 1.60 10.75
CA GLU A 130 2.84 2.89 11.34
C GLU A 130 3.01 4.06 10.37
N GLN A 131 4.12 4.14 9.66
CA GLN A 131 4.36 5.23 8.73
C GLN A 131 3.52 5.09 7.45
N PHE A 132 3.30 3.87 6.98
CA PHE A 132 2.32 3.59 5.93
C PHE A 132 0.91 4.08 6.31
N GLU A 133 0.44 3.78 7.52
CA GLU A 133 -0.86 4.25 8.03
C GLU A 133 -0.92 5.78 8.08
N ASN A 134 0.16 6.46 8.47
CA ASN A 134 0.22 7.93 8.47
C ASN A 134 0.11 8.50 7.05
N ASN A 135 0.88 7.95 6.10
CA ASN A 135 0.86 8.41 4.71
C ASN A 135 -0.51 8.15 4.07
N LEU A 136 -1.09 6.98 4.33
CA LEU A 136 -2.45 6.63 3.89
C LEU A 136 -3.47 7.63 4.45
N TYR A 137 -3.39 7.98 5.73
CA TYR A 137 -4.28 8.97 6.33
C TYR A 137 -4.15 10.36 5.69
N GLU A 138 -2.93 10.78 5.36
CA GLU A 138 -2.66 12.07 4.72
C GLU A 138 -3.32 12.19 3.33
N ASP A 139 -3.39 11.09 2.57
CA ASP A 139 -4.13 11.06 1.31
C ASP A 139 -5.63 10.88 1.53
N TRP A 140 -6.02 10.05 2.50
CA TRP A 140 -7.42 9.78 2.82
C TRP A 140 -8.19 11.02 3.25
N LYS A 141 -7.59 11.91 4.04
CA LYS A 141 -8.26 13.13 4.52
C LYS A 141 -8.56 14.16 3.43
N LYS A 142 -8.00 13.98 2.22
CA LYS A 142 -8.24 14.85 1.06
C LYS A 142 -9.48 14.43 0.26
N LEU A 143 -10.04 13.25 0.56
CA LEU A 143 -11.19 12.69 -0.14
C LEU A 143 -12.47 13.43 0.24
N ASP A 144 -13.35 13.60 -0.74
CA ASP A 144 -14.74 14.00 -0.53
C ASP A 144 -15.57 12.77 -0.15
N GLU A 145 -16.15 12.80 1.05
CA GLU A 145 -17.01 11.73 1.59
C GLU A 145 -18.29 11.51 0.76
N GLY A 146 -18.74 12.52 -0.01
CA GLY A 146 -19.93 12.44 -0.86
C GLY A 146 -19.72 11.73 -2.20
N ARG A 147 -18.46 11.49 -2.57
CA ARG A 147 -18.06 10.93 -3.87
C ARG A 147 -17.51 9.51 -3.73
N ILE A 148 -17.47 8.79 -4.83
CA ILE A 148 -16.87 7.45 -4.85
C ILE A 148 -15.35 7.57 -4.67
N VAL A 149 -14.79 6.60 -3.96
CA VAL A 149 -13.36 6.40 -3.78
C VAL A 149 -13.00 5.04 -4.36
N TRP A 150 -12.12 5.06 -5.35
CA TRP A 150 -11.58 3.88 -5.99
C TRP A 150 -10.38 3.34 -5.24
N LEU A 151 -10.35 2.02 -5.09
CA LEU A 151 -9.27 1.27 -4.46
C LEU A 151 -8.85 0.08 -5.32
N GLU A 152 -7.60 -0.32 -5.16
CA GLU A 152 -7.08 -1.57 -5.70
C GLU A 152 -7.60 -2.76 -4.89
N ASP A 153 -7.79 -3.91 -5.54
CA ASP A 153 -8.18 -5.18 -4.87
C ASP A 153 -6.98 -5.85 -4.17
N GLU A 154 -6.44 -5.14 -3.18
CA GLU A 154 -5.30 -5.58 -2.40
C GLU A 154 -5.69 -6.48 -1.23
N SER A 155 -4.77 -7.36 -0.85
CA SER A 155 -4.90 -8.13 0.38
C SER A 155 -4.69 -7.23 1.61
N GLN A 156 -5.04 -7.68 2.81
CA GLN A 156 -4.76 -6.90 4.02
C GLN A 156 -3.26 -6.60 4.18
N ALA A 157 -2.38 -7.48 3.68
CA ALA A 157 -0.94 -7.27 3.67
C ALA A 157 -0.45 -6.89 2.26
N ILE A 158 0.33 -5.83 2.16
CA ILE A 158 0.96 -5.38 0.92
C ILE A 158 2.48 -5.41 1.15
N GLY A 159 3.11 -6.53 0.81
CA GLY A 159 4.49 -6.81 1.21
C GLY A 159 4.60 -6.93 2.74
N SER A 160 5.42 -6.10 3.37
CA SER A 160 5.63 -6.08 4.83
C SER A 160 4.66 -5.20 5.61
N VAL A 161 3.93 -4.29 4.94
CA VAL A 161 2.96 -3.40 5.59
C VAL A 161 1.55 -4.01 5.57
N ARG A 162 0.70 -3.53 6.48
CA ARG A 162 -0.69 -3.98 6.58
C ARG A 162 -1.67 -2.81 6.54
N LEU A 163 -2.75 -3.00 5.81
CA LEU A 163 -3.91 -2.11 5.86
C LEU A 163 -4.53 -2.15 7.27
N PRO A 164 -5.01 -0.99 7.78
CA PRO A 164 -5.87 -0.94 8.95
C PRO A 164 -7.04 -1.92 8.79
N GLU A 165 -7.36 -2.63 9.87
CA GLU A 165 -8.42 -3.64 9.87
C GLU A 165 -9.78 -3.01 9.52
N GLU A 166 -10.03 -1.81 10.04
CA GLU A 166 -11.23 -1.03 9.81
C GLU A 166 -11.43 -0.71 8.32
N LEU A 167 -10.34 -0.37 7.61
CA LEU A 167 -10.38 -0.13 6.16
C LEU A 167 -10.54 -1.45 5.39
N TYR A 168 -9.77 -2.48 5.77
CA TYR A 168 -9.77 -3.76 5.06
C TYR A 168 -11.15 -4.44 5.08
N ILE A 169 -11.82 -4.45 6.23
CA ILE A 169 -13.19 -4.99 6.35
C ILE A 169 -14.13 -4.28 5.38
N ARG A 170 -13.98 -2.97 5.20
CA ARG A 170 -14.81 -2.18 4.28
C ARG A 170 -14.49 -2.50 2.83
N ILE A 171 -13.23 -2.57 2.45
CA ILE A 171 -12.79 -3.01 1.10
C ILE A 171 -13.42 -4.37 0.75
N ARG A 172 -13.45 -5.31 1.70
CA ARG A 172 -14.04 -6.65 1.50
C ARG A 172 -15.55 -6.64 1.28
N LYS A 173 -16.27 -5.68 1.87
CA LYS A 173 -17.71 -5.47 1.69
C LYS A 173 -18.07 -4.56 0.51
N SER A 174 -17.07 -3.89 -0.05
CA SER A 174 -17.29 -2.94 -1.14
C SER A 174 -17.55 -3.68 -2.45
N PRO A 175 -18.39 -3.12 -3.34
CA PRO A 175 -18.54 -3.61 -4.70
C PRO A 175 -17.21 -3.70 -5.42
N VAL A 176 -17.07 -4.73 -6.26
CA VAL A 176 -15.92 -4.94 -7.13
C VAL A 176 -16.35 -4.77 -8.56
N LEU A 177 -15.67 -3.89 -9.28
CA LEU A 177 -15.68 -3.92 -10.73
C LEU A 177 -14.48 -4.75 -11.19
N LYS A 178 -14.75 -5.96 -11.68
CA LYS A 178 -13.74 -6.94 -12.09
C LYS A 178 -13.42 -6.78 -13.57
N VAL A 179 -12.20 -6.33 -13.83
CA VAL A 179 -11.65 -6.27 -15.19
C VAL A 179 -11.28 -7.67 -15.67
N ASN A 180 -11.84 -8.08 -16.80
CA ASN A 180 -11.45 -9.27 -17.53
C ASN A 180 -10.63 -8.88 -18.76
N LEU A 181 -9.47 -9.54 -18.91
CA LEU A 181 -8.55 -9.35 -20.05
C LEU A 181 -8.05 -10.72 -20.52
N PRO A 182 -7.77 -10.89 -21.83
CA PRO A 182 -7.13 -12.09 -22.35
C PRO A 182 -5.80 -12.36 -21.64
N LYS A 183 -5.51 -13.65 -21.36
CA LYS A 183 -4.25 -14.06 -20.70
C LYS A 183 -3.02 -13.57 -21.47
N SER A 184 -3.06 -13.57 -22.80
CA SER A 184 -1.98 -13.09 -23.66
C SER A 184 -1.62 -11.62 -23.42
N GLU A 185 -2.62 -10.75 -23.26
CA GLU A 185 -2.41 -9.33 -22.96
C GLU A 185 -1.75 -9.15 -21.59
N ARG A 186 -2.20 -9.94 -20.60
CA ARG A 186 -1.61 -9.92 -19.25
C ARG A 186 -0.16 -10.40 -19.26
N ILE A 187 0.16 -11.44 -20.03
CA ILE A 187 1.54 -11.92 -20.19
C ILE A 187 2.42 -10.83 -20.80
N ASN A 188 2.00 -10.22 -21.91
CA ASN A 188 2.75 -9.16 -22.58
C ASN A 188 3.02 -7.97 -21.64
N TRP A 189 2.02 -7.59 -20.84
CA TRP A 189 2.18 -6.55 -19.82
C TRP A 189 3.19 -6.93 -18.75
N LEU A 190 3.11 -8.15 -18.21
CA LEU A 190 4.03 -8.62 -17.17
C LEU A 190 5.47 -8.74 -17.69
N VAL A 191 5.66 -9.16 -18.94
CA VAL A 191 6.99 -9.18 -19.57
C VAL A 191 7.55 -7.77 -19.70
N LYS A 192 6.73 -6.78 -20.08
CA LYS A 192 7.14 -5.37 -20.10
C LYS A 192 7.51 -4.86 -18.71
N ASP A 193 6.71 -5.20 -17.69
CA ASP A 193 6.86 -4.66 -16.34
C ASP A 193 8.00 -5.34 -15.56
N TYR A 194 8.27 -6.63 -15.82
CA TYR A 194 9.23 -7.41 -15.04
C TYR A 194 10.40 -8.01 -15.82
N GLY A 195 10.29 -8.16 -17.15
CA GLY A 195 11.26 -8.91 -17.95
C GLY A 195 12.65 -8.28 -18.03
N SER A 196 12.80 -7.00 -17.69
CA SER A 196 14.08 -6.30 -17.66
C SER A 196 14.80 -6.33 -16.31
N PHE A 197 14.21 -6.94 -15.26
CA PHE A 197 14.87 -7.04 -13.97
C PHE A 197 15.97 -8.11 -13.97
N ASP A 198 16.89 -7.96 -13.02
CA ASP A 198 17.94 -8.93 -12.74
C ASP A 198 17.38 -10.35 -12.51
N LYS A 199 18.03 -11.34 -13.14
CA LYS A 199 17.58 -12.75 -13.12
C LYS A 199 17.55 -13.33 -11.71
N GLU A 200 18.52 -13.01 -10.85
CA GLU A 200 18.56 -13.55 -9.49
C GLU A 200 17.40 -13.00 -8.64
N LYS A 201 17.05 -11.73 -8.86
CA LYS A 201 15.85 -11.13 -8.24
C LYS A 201 14.56 -11.81 -8.70
N LEU A 202 14.43 -12.11 -10.00
CA LEU A 202 13.27 -12.84 -10.54
C LEU A 202 13.19 -14.27 -10.00
N LYS A 203 14.31 -15.01 -9.95
CA LYS A 203 14.38 -16.36 -9.35
C LYS A 203 13.96 -16.32 -7.88
N SER A 204 14.48 -15.36 -7.13
CA SER A 204 14.12 -15.16 -5.72
C SER A 204 12.60 -14.94 -5.55
N ALA A 205 11.96 -14.18 -6.44
CA ALA A 205 10.51 -13.99 -6.44
C ALA A 205 9.74 -15.29 -6.73
N VAL A 206 10.20 -16.12 -7.68
CA VAL A 206 9.62 -17.45 -7.95
C VAL A 206 9.73 -18.36 -6.73
N LEU A 207 10.89 -18.38 -6.06
CA LEU A 207 11.13 -19.21 -4.88
C LEU A 207 10.17 -18.85 -3.72
N ARG A 208 9.80 -17.57 -3.56
CA ARG A 208 8.79 -17.16 -2.56
C ARG A 208 7.43 -17.83 -2.75
N ILE A 209 7.06 -18.20 -3.98
CA ILE A 209 5.78 -18.84 -4.29
C ILE A 209 5.90 -20.35 -4.57
N GLN A 210 7.11 -20.91 -4.56
CA GLN A 210 7.41 -22.30 -4.93
C GLN A 210 6.50 -23.31 -4.22
N LYS A 211 6.25 -23.14 -2.92
CA LYS A 211 5.43 -24.10 -2.15
C LYS A 211 4.00 -24.23 -2.71
N ARG A 212 3.43 -23.13 -3.22
CA ARG A 212 2.06 -23.09 -3.77
C ARG A 212 2.03 -23.29 -5.28
N LEU A 213 3.08 -22.87 -5.99
CA LEU A 213 3.25 -23.07 -7.43
C LEU A 213 3.58 -24.54 -7.78
N GLY A 214 4.27 -25.24 -6.88
CA GLY A 214 4.76 -26.61 -7.08
C GLY A 214 6.20 -26.65 -7.56
N GLY A 215 6.98 -27.63 -7.08
CA GLY A 215 8.42 -27.72 -7.33
C GLY A 215 8.80 -27.85 -8.81
N LEU A 216 8.03 -28.63 -9.58
CA LEU A 216 8.27 -28.80 -11.02
C LEU A 216 8.08 -27.50 -11.79
N ARG A 217 6.94 -26.82 -11.57
CA ARG A 217 6.63 -25.53 -12.20
C ARG A 217 7.61 -24.43 -11.79
N ALA A 218 8.02 -24.39 -10.53
CA ALA A 218 9.03 -23.45 -10.06
C ALA A 218 10.38 -23.67 -10.76
N LYS A 219 10.82 -24.93 -10.91
CA LYS A 219 12.04 -25.27 -11.64
C LYS A 219 11.95 -24.85 -13.11
N GLU A 220 10.81 -25.11 -13.75
CA GLU A 220 10.55 -24.69 -15.14
C GLU A 220 10.58 -23.17 -15.31
N ALA A 221 9.96 -22.42 -14.40
CA ALA A 221 10.00 -20.96 -14.39
C ALA A 221 11.44 -20.45 -14.21
N ILE A 222 12.21 -21.02 -13.28
CA ILE A 222 13.62 -20.65 -13.06
C ILE A 222 14.46 -20.93 -14.31
N GLN A 223 14.29 -22.08 -14.96
CA GLN A 223 14.98 -22.40 -16.22
C GLN A 223 14.59 -21.41 -17.34
N SER A 224 13.32 -21.02 -17.41
CA SER A 224 12.85 -20.05 -18.40
C SER A 224 13.46 -18.66 -18.17
N ILE A 225 13.66 -18.24 -16.91
CA ILE A 225 14.42 -17.02 -16.58
C ILE A 225 15.85 -17.09 -17.12
N GLU A 226 16.54 -18.23 -16.98
CA GLU A 226 17.90 -18.39 -17.50
C GLU A 226 17.96 -18.23 -19.01
N MET A 227 16.96 -18.77 -19.71
CA MET A 227 16.84 -18.71 -21.17
C MET A 227 16.27 -17.38 -21.70
N ASN A 228 15.95 -16.42 -20.83
CA ASN A 228 15.25 -15.17 -21.16
C ASN A 228 13.85 -15.37 -21.77
N ASP A 229 13.21 -16.53 -21.55
CA ASP A 229 11.84 -16.79 -21.98
C ASP A 229 10.85 -16.25 -20.94
N PHE A 230 10.77 -14.92 -20.85
CA PHE A 230 9.94 -14.25 -19.85
C PHE A 230 8.43 -14.42 -20.09
N HIS A 231 8.02 -14.66 -21.33
CA HIS A 231 6.63 -15.02 -21.66
C HIS A 231 6.23 -16.31 -20.95
N LYS A 232 7.08 -17.34 -21.00
CA LYS A 232 6.84 -18.59 -20.28
C LYS A 232 6.89 -18.43 -18.76
N VAL A 233 7.78 -17.58 -18.23
CA VAL A 233 7.81 -17.24 -16.79
C VAL A 233 6.48 -16.62 -16.35
N ALA A 234 5.98 -15.63 -17.10
CA ALA A 234 4.70 -14.99 -16.81
C ALA A 234 3.54 -16.00 -16.92
N ASP A 235 3.51 -16.84 -17.95
CA ASP A 235 2.47 -17.85 -18.15
C ASP A 235 2.36 -18.83 -16.97
N ILE A 236 3.50 -19.35 -16.50
CA ILE A 236 3.59 -20.28 -15.37
C ILE A 236 3.18 -19.60 -14.06
N THR A 237 3.70 -18.40 -13.80
CA THR A 237 3.44 -17.70 -12.53
C THR A 237 1.99 -17.21 -12.44
N LEU A 238 1.34 -16.89 -13.56
CA LEU A 238 -0.08 -16.55 -13.60
C LEU A 238 -0.98 -17.69 -13.13
N GLU A 239 -0.61 -18.97 -13.30
CA GLU A 239 -1.40 -20.08 -12.77
C GLU A 239 -1.58 -20.00 -11.25
N TYR A 240 -0.53 -19.57 -10.54
CA TYR A 240 -0.55 -19.34 -9.10
C TYR A 240 -1.44 -18.14 -8.73
N TYR A 241 -1.24 -17.00 -9.39
CA TYR A 241 -1.96 -15.76 -9.08
C TYR A 241 -3.44 -15.84 -9.43
N ASP A 242 -3.80 -16.40 -10.58
CA ASP A 242 -5.19 -16.53 -11.02
C ASP A 242 -5.96 -17.47 -10.10
N LYS A 243 -5.33 -18.55 -9.62
CA LYS A 243 -5.92 -19.44 -8.60
C LYS A 243 -6.18 -18.73 -7.28
N ALA A 244 -5.20 -17.95 -6.80
CA ALA A 244 -5.34 -17.18 -5.56
C ALA A 244 -6.43 -16.10 -5.67
N TYR A 245 -6.48 -15.40 -6.80
CA TYR A 245 -7.47 -14.37 -7.08
C TYR A 245 -8.90 -14.94 -7.12
N ASN A 246 -9.11 -16.03 -7.86
CA ASN A 246 -10.40 -16.70 -7.94
C ASN A 246 -10.88 -17.23 -6.57
N TYR A 247 -9.96 -17.70 -5.73
CA TYR A 247 -10.30 -18.06 -4.35
C TYR A 247 -10.75 -16.84 -3.54
N GLY A 248 -10.03 -15.71 -3.65
CA GLY A 248 -10.38 -14.46 -2.96
C GLY A 248 -11.74 -13.88 -3.39
N LEU A 249 -12.10 -14.02 -4.66
CA LEU A 249 -13.41 -13.62 -5.20
C LEU A 249 -14.56 -14.45 -4.62
N LYS A 250 -14.37 -15.77 -4.47
CA LYS A 250 -15.38 -16.67 -3.87
C LYS A 250 -15.69 -16.33 -2.41
N MET A 251 -14.83 -15.58 -1.74
CA MET A 251 -15.01 -15.12 -0.36
C MET A 251 -15.70 -13.74 -0.29
N ARG A 252 -16.14 -13.16 -1.41
CA ARG A 252 -16.97 -11.94 -1.43
C ARG A 252 -18.45 -12.31 -1.41
N GLU A 253 -19.27 -11.36 -0.99
CA GLU A 253 -20.73 -11.53 -0.92
C GLU A 253 -21.31 -11.74 -2.34
N GLU A 254 -22.40 -12.52 -2.43
CA GLU A 254 -23.11 -12.72 -3.69
C GLU A 254 -23.58 -11.37 -4.28
N ASN A 255 -23.53 -11.22 -5.60
CA ASN A 255 -23.90 -10.00 -6.33
C ASN A 255 -23.09 -8.73 -5.99
N SER A 256 -21.92 -8.87 -5.36
CA SER A 256 -20.99 -7.75 -5.10
C SER A 256 -19.89 -7.59 -6.16
N VAL A 257 -19.85 -8.46 -7.17
CA VAL A 257 -18.82 -8.47 -8.22
C VAL A 257 -19.48 -8.26 -9.57
N PHE A 258 -19.03 -7.24 -10.29
CA PHE A 258 -19.53 -6.83 -11.60
C PHE A 258 -18.41 -6.98 -12.62
N ASP A 259 -18.62 -7.76 -13.66
CA ASP A 259 -17.62 -8.00 -14.68
C ASP A 259 -17.61 -6.90 -15.75
N ILE A 260 -16.41 -6.48 -16.15
CA ILE A 260 -16.20 -5.63 -17.31
C ILE A 260 -15.13 -6.23 -18.22
N ASP A 261 -15.54 -6.57 -19.45
CA ASP A 261 -14.64 -7.15 -20.44
C ASP A 261 -13.87 -6.04 -21.17
N LEU A 262 -12.54 -6.14 -21.13
CA LEU A 262 -11.63 -5.28 -21.86
C LEU A 262 -10.83 -6.15 -22.84
N ASN A 263 -10.51 -5.59 -24.01
CA ASN A 263 -9.80 -6.32 -25.04
C ASN A 263 -8.27 -6.14 -24.96
N LYS A 264 -7.83 -4.98 -24.48
CA LYS A 264 -6.42 -4.58 -24.36
C LYS A 264 -6.21 -3.69 -23.15
N ILE A 265 -4.95 -3.56 -22.74
CA ILE A 265 -4.56 -2.63 -21.68
C ILE A 265 -4.31 -1.26 -22.31
N MET A 266 -5.35 -0.42 -22.30
CA MET A 266 -5.36 0.95 -22.81
C MET A 266 -5.90 1.85 -21.69
N PRO A 267 -5.05 2.34 -20.76
CA PRO A 267 -5.48 2.98 -19.52
C PRO A 267 -6.55 4.06 -19.69
N ASP A 268 -6.36 5.00 -20.61
CA ASP A 268 -7.28 6.12 -20.84
C ASP A 268 -8.65 5.69 -21.38
N GLU A 269 -8.66 4.77 -22.35
CA GLU A 269 -9.90 4.25 -22.94
C GLU A 269 -10.66 3.37 -21.95
N ASN A 270 -9.92 2.52 -21.24
CA ASN A 270 -10.47 1.64 -20.23
C ASN A 270 -11.04 2.45 -19.05
N ALA A 271 -10.35 3.51 -18.62
CA ALA A 271 -10.84 4.45 -17.62
C ALA A 271 -12.17 5.08 -18.04
N LYS A 272 -12.27 5.61 -19.27
CA LYS A 272 -13.53 6.16 -19.80
C LYS A 272 -14.66 5.13 -19.79
N LYS A 273 -14.37 3.90 -20.22
CA LYS A 273 -15.35 2.81 -20.25
C LYS A 273 -15.84 2.45 -18.84
N ILE A 274 -14.92 2.39 -17.86
CA ILE A 274 -15.23 2.12 -16.46
C ILE A 274 -16.06 3.26 -15.86
N ILE A 275 -15.65 4.51 -16.06
CA ILE A 275 -16.34 5.70 -15.57
C ILE A 275 -17.77 5.78 -16.12
N ALA A 276 -17.98 5.45 -17.39
CA ALA A 276 -19.31 5.43 -17.98
C ALA A 276 -20.19 4.27 -17.47
N HIS A 277 -19.58 3.18 -16.99
CA HIS A 277 -20.28 1.96 -16.63
C HIS A 277 -20.70 1.92 -15.15
N TYR A 278 -19.87 2.43 -14.23
CA TYR A 278 -20.14 2.29 -12.80
C TYR A 278 -21.39 3.04 -12.29
N PRO A 279 -21.84 4.19 -12.84
CA PRO A 279 -23.06 4.86 -12.39
C PRO A 279 -24.33 4.03 -12.64
N LEU A 280 -24.25 3.02 -13.50
CA LEU A 280 -25.35 2.09 -13.80
C LEU A 280 -25.40 0.91 -12.82
N LEU A 281 -24.36 0.73 -12.02
CA LEU A 281 -24.38 -0.19 -10.90
C LEU A 281 -25.16 0.52 -9.79
N SER A 282 -26.35 0.02 -9.45
CA SER A 282 -27.18 0.54 -8.36
C SER A 282 -26.52 0.28 -6.99
N ILE A 283 -25.38 0.95 -6.76
CA ILE A 283 -24.51 0.89 -5.56
C ILE A 283 -24.92 1.99 -4.58
#